data_AF-A0A0P8BJC4-F1
#
_entry.id   AF-A0A0P8BJC4-F1
#
_cell.length_a   1.000
_cell.length_b   1.000
_cell.length_c   1.000
_cell.angle_alpha   90.00
_cell.angle_beta   90.00
_cell.angle_gamma   90.00
#
_symmetry.space_group_name_H-M   'P 1'
#
loop_
_entity.id
_entity.type
_entity.pdbx_description
1 polymer ?
#
loop_
_entity_poly.entity_id
_entity_poly.type
_entity_poly.pdbx_seq_one_letter_code
_entity_poly.pdbx_strand_id
1 'polypeptide(L)' 'MHWIDLVIFVVYMLAMLGVGVFFMRKNTGQEDYYVGGRSIGSWHIGLSVVATDVGGGFSIGLGGLGFMMGISGSW' A
#
# COMPACT_ATOMS: atom_id res chain seq x y z
N MET A 1 -16.66 13.44 10.23
CA MET A 1 -15.84 12.38 10.82
C MET A 1 -16.45 12.00 12.16
N HIS A 2 -17.13 10.87 12.19
CA HIS A 2 -17.65 10.29 13.41
C HIS A 2 -16.50 9.68 14.22
N TRP A 3 -16.73 9.49 15.53
CA TRP A 3 -15.74 8.89 16.42
C TRP A 3 -15.33 7.47 15.95
N ILE A 4 -16.24 6.74 15.31
CA ILE A 4 -15.97 5.42 14.73
C ILE A 4 -14.95 5.50 13.58
N ASP A 5 -15.02 6.53 12.73
CA ASP A 5 -14.09 6.73 11.61
C ASP A 5 -12.67 6.96 12.12
N LEU A 6 -12.55 7.77 13.18
CA LEU A 6 -11.29 8.04 13.87
C LEU A 6 -10.70 6.77 14.49
N VAL A 7 -11.53 5.93 15.12
CA VAL A 7 -11.09 4.66 15.69
C VAL A 7 -10.54 3.74 14.59
N ILE A 8 -11.26 3.60 13.46
CA ILE A 8 -10.81 2.77 12.33
C ILE A 8 -9.46 3.27 11.79
N PHE A 9 -9.33 4.59 11.61
CA PHE A 9 -8.09 5.20 11.14
C PHE A 9 -6.90 4.93 12.07
N VAL A 10 -7.08 5.14 13.38
CA VAL A 10 -6.02 4.90 14.37
C VAL A 10 -5.63 3.42 14.42
N VAL A 11 -6.61 2.51 14.41
CA VAL A 11 -6.35 1.06 14.41
C VAL A 11 -5.58 0.64 13.17
N TYR A 12 -5.96 1.14 11.99
CA TYR A 12 -5.25 0.90 10.74
C TYR A 12 -3.78 1.36 10.82
N MET A 13 -3.55 2.58 11.30
CA MET A 13 -2.19 3.13 11.46
C MET A 13 -1.35 2.28 12.42
N LEU A 14 -1.91 1.88 13.55
CA LEU A 14 -1.22 1.01 14.51
C LEU A 14 -0.90 -0.36 13.93
N ALA A 15 -1.82 -0.94 13.15
CA ALA A 15 -1.58 -2.21 12.46
C ALA A 15 -0.42 -2.09 11.46
N MET A 16 -0.40 -1.03 10.64
CA MET A 16 0.69 -0.78 9.68
C MET A 16 2.05 -0.61 10.37
N LEU A 17 2.11 0.15 11.47
CA LEU A 17 3.32 0.28 12.28
C LEU A 17 3.74 -1.06 12.90
N GLY A 18 2.77 -1.85 13.37
CA GLY A 18 3.00 -3.19 13.91
C GLY A 18 3.65 -4.13 12.89
N VAL A 19 3.16 -4.12 11.64
CA VAL A 19 3.78 -4.86 10.53
C VAL A 19 5.22 -4.39 10.29
N GLY A 20 5.46 -3.08 10.27
CA GLY A 20 6.80 -2.51 10.12
C GLY A 20 7.77 -2.98 11.21
N VAL A 21 7.36 -2.91 12.48
CA VAL A 21 8.17 -3.36 13.62
C VAL A 21 8.43 -4.87 13.57
N PHE A 22 7.42 -5.66 13.18
CA PHE A 22 7.57 -7.11 13.03
C PHE A 22 8.65 -7.48 12.01
N PHE A 23 8.61 -6.88 10.82
CA PHE A 23 9.60 -7.15 9.77
C PHE A 23 10.96 -6.52 10.05
N MET A 24 11.01 -5.36 10.73
CA MET A 24 12.26 -4.76 11.20
C MET A 24 13.04 -5.73 12.10
N ARG A 25 12.36 -6.47 12.99
CA ARG A 25 13.00 -7.46 13.86
C ARG A 25 13.47 -8.71 13.13
N LYS A 26 12.88 -9.01 11.97
CA LYS A 26 13.22 -10.19 11.15
C LYS A 26 14.33 -9.90 10.14
N ASN A 27 14.60 -8.62 9.86
CA ASN A 27 15.61 -8.19 8.92
C ASN A 27 17.02 -8.42 9.48
N THR A 28 17.81 -9.31 8.86
CA THR A 28 19.15 -9.66 9.36
C THR A 28 20.29 -8.99 8.60
N GLY A 29 20.03 -8.41 7.43
CA GLY A 29 21.05 -7.78 6.61
C GLY A 29 20.52 -7.03 5.39
N GLN A 30 21.46 -6.57 4.55
CA GLN A 30 21.18 -5.77 3.35
C GLN A 30 20.35 -6.54 2.32
N GLU A 31 20.58 -7.84 2.14
CA GLU A 31 19.84 -8.66 1.18
C GLU A 31 18.38 -8.85 1.58
N ASP A 32 18.11 -9.07 2.87
CA ASP A 32 16.74 -9.13 3.39
C ASP A 32 16.02 -7.79 3.20
N TYR A 33 16.73 -6.68 3.41
CA TYR A 33 16.15 -5.34 3.32
C TYR A 33 15.84 -4.91 1.89
N TYR A 34 16.77 -5.10 0.95
CA TYR A 34 16.62 -4.59 -0.41
C TYR A 34 15.90 -5.55 -1.35
N VAL A 35 16.10 -6.85 -1.19
CA VAL A 35 15.55 -7.86 -2.12
C VAL A 35 14.64 -8.88 -1.42
N GLY A 36 14.30 -8.66 -0.15
CA GLY A 36 13.41 -9.55 0.59
C GLY A 36 13.96 -10.96 0.76
N GLY A 37 15.29 -11.11 0.80
CA GLY A 37 15.96 -12.41 0.85
C GLY A 37 15.75 -13.27 -0.39
N ARG A 38 15.22 -12.68 -1.49
CA ARG A 38 14.87 -13.35 -2.76
C ARG A 38 13.91 -14.54 -2.61
N SER A 39 13.22 -14.65 -1.47
CA SER A 39 12.29 -15.74 -1.17
C SER A 39 10.83 -15.35 -1.35
N ILE A 40 10.54 -14.09 -1.69
CA ILE A 40 9.18 -13.60 -1.87
C ILE A 40 8.61 -14.14 -3.18
N GLY A 41 7.50 -14.88 -3.09
CA GLY A 41 6.85 -15.44 -4.27
C GLY A 41 6.25 -14.37 -5.20
N SER A 42 6.19 -14.67 -6.50
CA SER A 42 5.74 -13.76 -7.57
C SER A 42 4.39 -13.10 -7.30
N TRP A 43 3.45 -13.81 -6.67
CA TRP A 43 2.14 -13.27 -6.31
C TRP A 43 2.22 -12.08 -5.34
N HIS A 44 3.03 -12.22 -4.28
CA HIS A 44 3.20 -11.15 -3.28
C HIS A 44 3.92 -9.94 -3.88
N ILE A 45 4.89 -10.19 -4.79
CA ILE A 45 5.57 -9.13 -5.53
C ILE A 45 4.55 -8.39 -6.43
N GLY A 46 3.73 -9.12 -7.19
CA GLY A 46 2.72 -8.52 -8.07
C GLY A 46 1.74 -7.65 -7.30
N LEU A 47 1.22 -8.13 -6.17
CA LEU A 47 0.34 -7.33 -5.30
C LEU A 47 1.03 -6.07 -4.78
N SER A 48 2.30 -6.16 -4.39
CA SER A 48 3.09 -5.01 -3.94
C SER A 48 3.29 -3.97 -5.04
N VAL A 49 3.57 -4.42 -6.27
CA VAL A 49 3.76 -3.52 -7.42
C VAL A 49 2.49 -2.74 -7.71
N VAL A 50 1.34 -3.42 -7.78
CA VAL A 50 0.05 -2.77 -8.02
C VAL A 50 -0.32 -1.82 -6.88
N ALA A 51 -0.10 -2.21 -5.62
CA ALA A 51 -0.35 -1.33 -4.48
C ALA A 51 0.53 -0.07 -4.48
N THR A 52 1.76 -0.19 -5.01
CA THR A 52 2.68 0.94 -5.15
C THR A 52 2.25 1.89 -6.27
N ASP A 53 1.74 1.34 -7.36
CA ASP A 53 1.25 2.09 -8.52
C ASP A 53 -0.03 2.90 -8.20
N VAL A 54 -1.02 2.27 -7.57
CA VAL A 54 -2.37 2.84 -7.33
C VAL A 54 -2.42 3.70 -6.06
N GLY A 55 -1.34 4.41 -5.71
CA GLY A 55 -1.26 5.21 -4.48
C GLY A 55 -2.40 6.24 -4.30
N GLY A 56 -2.49 6.86 -3.11
CA GLY A 56 -3.62 7.75 -2.77
C GLY A 56 -3.86 8.90 -3.77
N GLY A 57 -2.77 9.48 -4.32
CA GLY A 57 -2.86 10.53 -5.34
C GLY A 57 -3.41 10.02 -6.68
N PHE A 58 -3.03 8.80 -7.08
CA PHE A 58 -3.53 8.15 -8.29
C PHE A 58 -5.04 7.89 -8.18
N SER A 59 -5.51 7.42 -7.01
CA SER A 59 -6.93 7.17 -6.75
C SER A 59 -7.79 8.43 -6.86
N ILE A 60 -7.33 9.56 -6.29
CA ILE A 60 -8.04 10.85 -6.40
C ILE A 60 -7.99 11.37 -7.84
N GLY A 61 -6.82 11.25 -8.50
CA GLY A 61 -6.61 11.65 -9.88
C GLY A 61 -7.55 10.94 -10.84
N LEU A 62 -7.56 9.60 -10.84
CA LEU A 62 -8.46 8.80 -11.67
C LEU A 62 -9.93 9.10 -11.39
N GLY A 63 -10.33 9.33 -10.14
CA GLY A 63 -11.70 9.75 -9.82
C GLY A 63 -12.06 11.07 -10.51
N GLY A 64 -11.14 12.05 -10.51
CA GLY A 64 -11.31 13.32 -11.20
C GLY A 64 -11.34 13.18 -12.73
N LEU A 65 -10.45 12.36 -13.30
CA LEU A 65 -10.45 12.06 -14.74
C LEU A 65 -11.75 11.36 -15.15
N GLY A 66 -12.19 10.35 -14.40
CA GLY A 66 -13.46 9.66 -14.64
C GLY A 66 -14.66 10.60 -14.58
N PHE A 67 -14.64 11.59 -13.70
CA PHE A 67 -15.68 12.63 -13.65
C PHE A 67 -15.69 13.52 -14.90
N MET A 68 -14.53 13.89 -15.43
CA MET A 68 -14.41 14.80 -16.58
C MET A 68 -14.58 14.11 -17.94
N MET A 69 -14.04 12.90 -18.09
CA MET A 69 -13.93 12.19 -19.38
C MET A 69 -14.63 10.83 -19.41
N GLY A 70 -15.26 10.42 -18.30
CA GLY A 70 -15.95 9.12 -18.23
C GLY A 70 -14.99 7.96 -18.44
N ILE A 71 -15.48 6.88 -19.08
CA ILE A 71 -14.71 5.65 -19.34
C ILE A 71 -13.46 5.91 -20.20
N SER A 72 -13.47 7.00 -20.98
CA SER A 72 -12.32 7.37 -21.82
C SER A 72 -11.10 7.87 -21.03
N GLY A 73 -11.25 8.15 -19.72
CA GLY A 73 -10.14 8.49 -18.82
C GLY A 73 -9.55 7.31 -18.05
N SER A 74 -9.78 6.07 -18.51
CA SER A 74 -9.30 4.84 -17.84
C SER A 74 -7.89 4.39 -18.24
N TRP A 75 -7.20 5.17 -19.09
CA TRP A 75 -5.84 4.93 -19.55
C TRP A 75 -4.80 5.66 -18.69
#